data_AF-A0A8T0FDP3-F1
#
_entry.id   AF-A0A8T0FDP3-F1
#
_cell.length_a   1.000
_cell.length_b   1.000
_cell.length_c   1.000
_cell.angle_alpha   90.00
_cell.angle_beta   90.00
_cell.angle_gamma   90.00
#
_symmetry.space_group_name_H-M   'P 1'
#
loop_
_entity.id
_entity.type
_entity.pdbx_description
1 polymer ?
#
loop_
_entity_poly.entity_id
_entity_poly.type
_entity_poly.pdbx_seq_one_letter_code
_entity_poly.pdbx_strand_id
1 'polypeptide(L)'
;MYIDQLTRIMFLCGKPDEEFLEKINSEEARNYIRSLPAITKKNFKDVFSGAHPDAIDLLERMLELDADKRPTATEALAHPYLAQYADPSDEPIAEPYDESFEDKELSVEEWRRLVYEELQTFKPPELE
;
A
#
# COMPACT_ATOMS: atom_id res chain seq x y z
N MET A 1 -17.17 -9.73 8.38
CA MET A 1 -16.73 -8.90 7.24
C MET A 1 -15.22 -9.03 7.01
N TYR A 2 -14.37 -8.79 8.01
CA TYR A 2 -12.90 -8.88 7.89
C TYR A 2 -12.35 -10.28 7.53
N ILE A 3 -12.96 -11.34 8.06
CA ILE A 3 -12.50 -12.73 7.84
C ILE A 3 -12.71 -13.21 6.40
N ASP A 4 -13.82 -12.83 5.75
CA ASP A 4 -14.10 -13.19 4.36
C ASP A 4 -13.08 -12.56 3.42
N GLN A 5 -12.76 -11.28 3.62
CA GLN A 5 -11.75 -10.57 2.85
C GLN A 5 -10.37 -11.21 3.00
N LEU A 6 -9.96 -11.53 4.23
CA LEU A 6 -8.68 -12.19 4.49
C LEU A 6 -8.62 -13.54 3.76
N THR A 7 -9.69 -14.33 3.81
CA THR A 7 -9.79 -15.61 3.10
C THR A 7 -9.62 -15.44 1.59
N ARG A 8 -10.24 -14.42 1.00
CA ARG A 8 -10.10 -14.10 -0.43
C ARG A 8 -8.68 -13.71 -0.82
N ILE A 9 -8.01 -12.92 0.03
CA ILE A 9 -6.61 -12.52 -0.19
C ILE A 9 -5.72 -13.77 -0.16
N MET A 10 -5.83 -14.61 0.88
CA MET A 10 -5.04 -15.85 0.98
C MET A 10 -5.34 -16.84 -0.14
N PHE A 11 -6.56 -16.87 -0.68
CA PHE A 11 -6.88 -17.69 -1.84
C PHE A 11 -6.10 -17.31 -3.10
N LEU A 12 -5.67 -16.04 -3.21
CA LEU A 12 -4.84 -15.56 -4.32
C LEU A 12 -3.35 -15.67 -3.99
N CYS A 13 -2.94 -15.09 -2.86
CA CYS A 13 -1.53 -14.94 -2.47
C CYS A 13 -0.94 -16.18 -1.78
N GLY A 14 -1.78 -17.13 -1.37
CA GLY A 14 -1.38 -18.27 -0.54
C GLY A 14 -1.43 -17.96 0.96
N LYS A 15 -1.16 -19.00 1.76
CA LYS A 15 -0.98 -18.86 3.21
C LYS A 15 0.40 -18.25 3.50
N PRO A 16 0.51 -17.23 4.37
CA PRO A 16 1.80 -16.65 4.73
C PRO A 16 2.69 -17.66 5.48
N ASP A 17 3.99 -17.40 5.43
CA ASP A 17 4.99 -18.14 6.20
C ASP A 17 4.98 -17.75 7.69
N GLU A 18 5.70 -18.51 8.51
CA GLU A 18 5.76 -18.24 9.96
C GLU A 18 6.49 -16.92 10.26
N GLU A 19 7.46 -16.54 9.43
CA GLU A 19 8.18 -15.26 9.53
C GLU A 19 7.22 -14.07 9.44
N PHE A 20 6.33 -14.06 8.44
CA PHE A 20 5.31 -13.02 8.34
C PHE A 20 4.28 -13.09 9.47
N LEU A 21 3.89 -14.30 9.91
CA LEU A 21 2.97 -14.45 11.03
C LEU A 21 3.52 -13.84 12.33
N GLU A 22 4.83 -13.87 12.56
CA GLU A 22 5.46 -13.23 13.71
C GLU A 22 5.35 -11.70 13.70
N LYS A 23 5.28 -11.08 12.51
CA LYS A 23 5.05 -9.63 12.35
C LYS A 23 3.62 -9.20 12.68
N ILE A 24 2.68 -10.13 12.80
CA ILE A 24 1.27 -9.83 13.10
C ILE A 24 1.08 -9.67 14.62
N ASN A 25 0.74 -8.45 15.05
CA ASN A 25 0.55 -8.14 16.46
C ASN A 25 -0.67 -8.84 17.11
N SER A 26 -1.73 -9.12 16.35
CA SER A 26 -2.93 -9.79 16.88
C SER A 26 -2.71 -11.30 17.01
N GLU A 27 -2.90 -11.83 18.22
CA GLU A 27 -2.86 -13.27 18.48
C GLU A 27 -4.04 -14.01 17.84
N GLU A 28 -5.23 -13.41 17.86
CA GLU A 28 -6.42 -13.96 17.23
C GLU A 28 -6.24 -14.12 15.72
N ALA A 29 -5.66 -13.11 15.07
CA ALA A 29 -5.35 -13.16 13.63
C ALA A 29 -4.34 -14.27 13.31
N ARG A 30 -3.27 -14.40 14.11
CA ARG A 30 -2.27 -15.47 13.96
C ARG A 30 -2.90 -16.85 14.11
N ASN A 31 -3.69 -17.06 15.17
CA ASN A 31 -4.34 -18.34 15.43
C ASN A 31 -5.37 -18.69 14.34
N TYR A 32 -6.11 -17.70 13.84
CA TYR A 32 -7.02 -17.88 12.72
C TYR A 32 -6.26 -18.33 11.46
N ILE A 33 -5.19 -17.62 11.06
CA ILE A 33 -4.41 -17.98 9.88
C ILE A 33 -3.76 -19.37 10.04
N ARG A 34 -3.26 -19.71 11.23
CA ARG A 34 -2.73 -21.06 11.53
C ARG A 34 -3.80 -22.15 11.38
N SER A 35 -5.03 -21.89 11.80
CA SER A 35 -6.15 -22.85 11.70
C SER A 35 -6.59 -23.16 10.27
N LEU A 36 -6.28 -22.28 9.31
CA LEU A 36 -6.64 -22.49 7.92
C LEU A 36 -5.83 -23.63 7.29
N PRO A 37 -6.45 -24.39 6.35
CA PRO A 37 -5.73 -25.41 5.59
C PRO A 37 -4.58 -24.78 4.80
N ALA A 38 -3.63 -25.61 4.35
CA ALA A 38 -2.59 -25.13 3.46
C ALA A 38 -3.21 -24.60 2.16
N ILE A 39 -3.00 -23.32 1.88
CA ILE A 39 -3.43 -22.65 0.65
C ILE A 39 -2.18 -22.27 -0.13
N THR A 40 -2.01 -22.84 -1.31
CA THR A 40 -0.89 -22.52 -2.20
C THR A 40 -1.20 -21.24 -2.98
N LYS A 41 -0.19 -20.37 -3.15
CA LYS A 41 -0.29 -19.20 -4.03
C LYS A 41 -0.76 -19.63 -5.41
N LYS A 42 -1.73 -18.89 -5.96
CA LYS A 42 -2.17 -19.11 -7.34
C LYS A 42 -1.16 -18.51 -8.31
N ASN A 43 -1.02 -19.15 -9.47
CA ASN A 43 -0.33 -18.55 -10.60
C ASN A 43 -1.19 -17.42 -11.16
N PHE A 44 -0.69 -16.17 -11.14
CA PHE A 44 -1.49 -15.04 -11.57
C PHE A 44 -1.77 -15.04 -13.07
N LYS A 45 -0.97 -15.74 -13.87
CA LYS A 45 -1.25 -15.92 -15.31
C LYS A 45 -2.56 -16.68 -15.55
N ASP A 46 -2.89 -17.62 -14.68
CA ASP A 46 -4.12 -18.41 -14.78
C ASP A 46 -5.32 -17.62 -14.23
N VAL A 47 -5.09 -16.75 -13.24
CA VAL A 47 -6.14 -15.89 -12.64
C VAL A 47 -6.50 -14.72 -13.56
N PHE A 48 -5.49 -14.02 -14.08
CA PHE A 48 -5.64 -12.87 -14.97
C PHE A 48 -5.41 -13.29 -16.43
N SER A 49 -6.14 -14.31 -16.88
CA SER A 49 -6.04 -14.83 -18.23
C SER A 49 -6.28 -13.74 -19.28
N GLY A 50 -5.34 -13.59 -20.22
CA GLY A 50 -5.41 -12.58 -21.29
C GLY A 50 -4.78 -11.23 -20.95
N ALA A 51 -4.28 -11.03 -19.73
CA ALA A 51 -3.49 -9.84 -19.38
C ALA A 51 -2.05 -9.92 -19.94
N HIS A 52 -1.42 -8.76 -20.10
CA HIS A 52 -0.03 -8.66 -20.56
C HIS A 52 0.92 -9.30 -19.53
N PRO A 53 1.95 -10.07 -19.96
CA PRO A 53 2.88 -10.72 -19.04
C PRO A 53 3.53 -9.77 -18.03
N ASP A 54 3.97 -8.59 -18.47
CA ASP A 54 4.58 -7.61 -17.57
C ASP A 54 3.57 -6.97 -16.60
N ALA A 55 2.28 -6.90 -16.96
CA ALA A 55 1.24 -6.45 -16.04
C ALA A 55 1.05 -7.46 -14.90
N ILE A 56 1.08 -8.75 -15.26
CA ILE A 56 0.98 -9.85 -14.32
C ILE A 56 2.22 -9.88 -13.40
N ASP A 57 3.42 -9.68 -13.94
CA ASP A 57 4.66 -9.61 -13.14
C ASP A 57 4.59 -8.48 -12.12
N LEU A 58 4.17 -7.28 -12.54
CA LEU A 58 4.01 -6.14 -11.65
C LEU A 58 2.98 -6.41 -10.55
N LEU A 59 1.82 -7.00 -10.91
CA LEU A 59 0.79 -7.38 -9.95
C LEU A 59 1.27 -8.44 -8.96
N GLU A 60 2.04 -9.44 -9.39
CA GLU A 60 2.61 -10.46 -8.51
C GLU A 60 3.57 -9.87 -7.47
N ARG A 61 4.31 -8.82 -7.83
CA ARG A 61 5.18 -8.08 -6.90
C ARG A 61 4.40 -7.19 -5.94
N MET A 62 3.35 -6.52 -6.40
CA MET A 62 2.55 -5.61 -5.58
C MET A 62 1.60 -6.35 -4.62
N LEU A 63 1.02 -7.46 -5.04
CA LEU A 63 0.10 -8.29 -4.24
C LEU A 63 0.87 -9.31 -3.37
N GLU A 64 1.95 -8.84 -2.74
CA GLU A 64 2.70 -9.56 -1.72
C GLU A 64 2.08 -9.31 -0.33
N LEU A 65 1.96 -10.36 0.48
CA LEU A 65 1.36 -10.27 1.82
C LEU A 65 2.24 -9.45 2.75
N ASP A 66 3.55 -9.67 2.68
CA ASP A 66 4.53 -8.93 3.45
C ASP A 66 4.75 -7.54 2.84
N ALA A 67 4.33 -6.50 3.56
CA ALA A 67 4.47 -5.12 3.08
C ALA A 67 5.93 -4.72 2.87
N ASP A 68 6.85 -5.29 3.65
CA ASP A 68 8.29 -5.01 3.53
C ASP A 68 8.91 -5.61 2.25
N LYS A 69 8.23 -6.59 1.64
CA LYS A 69 8.66 -7.25 0.40
C LYS A 69 8.02 -6.65 -0.85
N ARG A 70 7.07 -5.71 -0.70
CA ARG A 70 6.43 -5.03 -1.83
C ARG A 70 7.40 -4.03 -2.47
N PRO A 71 7.32 -3.82 -3.80
CA PRO A 71 8.06 -2.73 -4.43
C PRO A 71 7.54 -1.39 -3.91
N THR A 72 8.46 -0.43 -3.78
CA THR A 72 8.13 0.98 -3.61
C THR A 72 7.45 1.55 -4.86
N ALA A 73 6.80 2.70 -4.74
CA ALA A 73 6.21 3.39 -5.89
C ALA A 73 7.26 3.69 -6.97
N THR A 74 8.45 4.13 -6.58
CA THR A 74 9.58 4.41 -7.49
C THR A 74 10.04 3.15 -8.23
N GLU A 75 10.19 2.02 -7.54
CA GLU A 75 10.54 0.75 -8.18
C GLU A 75 9.45 0.24 -9.12
N ALA A 76 8.17 0.47 -8.78
CA ALA A 76 7.04 0.13 -9.63
C ALA A 76 7.00 0.99 -10.91
N LEU A 77 7.27 2.30 -10.81
CA LEU A 77 7.35 3.21 -11.96
C LEU A 77 8.46 2.79 -12.95
N ALA A 78 9.59 2.30 -12.44
CA ALA A 78 10.69 1.77 -13.24
C ALA A 78 10.42 0.38 -13.87
N HIS A 79 9.26 -0.22 -13.63
CA HIS A 79 8.94 -1.56 -14.13
C HIS A 79 8.72 -1.57 -15.66
N PRO A 80 9.14 -2.62 -16.40
CA PRO A 80 8.96 -2.71 -17.86
C PRO A 80 7.54 -2.46 -18.36
N TYR A 81 6.53 -2.84 -17.56
CA TYR A 81 5.12 -2.59 -17.89
C TYR A 81 4.78 -1.10 -18.06
N LEU A 82 5.45 -0.22 -17.31
CA LEU A 82 5.22 1.23 -17.33
C LEU A 82 6.24 1.98 -18.20
N ALA A 83 7.19 1.28 -18.83
CA ALA A 83 8.32 1.89 -19.55
C ALA A 83 7.93 2.86 -20.69
N GLN A 84 6.72 2.72 -21.26
CA GLN A 84 6.23 3.64 -22.28
C GLN A 84 5.82 5.02 -21.73
N TYR A 85 5.59 5.12 -20.41
CA TYR A 85 5.15 6.32 -19.72
C TYR A 85 6.18 6.84 -18.71
N ALA A 86 7.09 5.98 -18.26
CA ALA A 86 8.08 6.33 -17.25
C ALA A 86 9.04 7.41 -17.77
N ASP A 87 9.12 8.52 -17.05
CA ASP A 87 10.08 9.60 -17.28
C ASP A 87 10.65 10.01 -15.92
N PRO A 88 11.85 9.52 -15.57
CA PRO A 88 12.48 9.86 -14.28
C PRO A 88 12.73 11.36 -14.09
N SER A 89 12.70 12.17 -15.16
CA SER A 89 12.84 13.63 -15.06
C SER A 89 11.52 14.35 -14.76
N ASP A 90 10.37 13.68 -14.97
CA ASP A 90 9.01 14.17 -14.70
C ASP A 90 8.32 13.36 -13.57
N GLU A 91 9.11 12.68 -12.75
CA GLU A 91 8.67 11.91 -11.56
C GLU A 91 9.24 12.54 -10.27
N PRO A 92 8.82 13.75 -9.88
CA PRO A 92 9.40 14.46 -8.73
C PRO A 92 8.98 13.85 -7.39
N ILE A 93 9.84 14.03 -6.38
CA ILE A 93 9.55 13.71 -4.98
C ILE A 93 9.08 15.01 -4.30
N ALA A 94 8.05 14.90 -3.46
CA ALA A 94 7.59 16.03 -2.65
C ALA A 94 8.56 16.33 -1.50
N GLU A 95 8.58 17.59 -1.06
CA GLU A 95 9.28 17.94 0.18
C GLU A 95 8.66 17.19 1.39
N PRO A 96 9.48 16.83 2.40
CA PRO A 96 8.96 16.19 3.60
C PRO A 96 7.83 17.01 4.24
N TYR A 97 6.70 16.36 4.50
CA TYR A 97 5.56 16.98 5.15
C TYR A 97 5.67 16.88 6.68
N ASP A 98 5.46 17.99 7.39
CA ASP A 98 5.44 17.99 8.85
C ASP A 98 4.07 17.49 9.37
N GLU A 99 4.05 16.23 9.79
CA GLU A 99 2.89 15.58 10.40
C GLU A 99 2.87 15.63 11.93
N SER A 100 3.78 16.40 12.57
CA SER A 100 3.86 16.50 14.04
C SER A 100 2.60 17.04 14.72
N PHE A 101 1.66 17.60 13.94
CA PHE A 101 0.37 18.03 14.46
C PHE A 101 -0.59 16.87 14.76
N GLU A 102 -0.43 15.71 14.12
CA GLU A 102 -1.29 14.53 14.33
C GLU A 102 -1.22 14.02 15.78
N ASP A 103 -0.05 14.14 16.41
CA ASP A 103 0.17 13.72 17.81
C ASP A 103 -0.29 14.76 18.84
N LYS A 104 -0.81 15.92 18.41
CA LYS A 104 -1.20 17.00 19.34
C LYS A 104 -2.61 16.80 19.86
N GLU A 105 -2.75 16.68 21.17
CA GLU A 105 -4.04 16.76 21.86
C GLU A 105 -4.47 18.23 22.04
N LEU A 106 -5.19 18.76 21.06
CA LEU A 106 -5.72 20.14 21.08
C LEU A 106 -7.24 20.16 21.25
N SER A 107 -7.74 21.23 21.85
CA SER A 107 -9.17 21.55 21.87
C SER A 107 -9.70 21.90 20.49
N VAL A 108 -11.02 21.83 20.33
CA VAL A 108 -11.71 22.24 19.09
C VAL A 108 -11.41 23.71 18.76
N GLU A 109 -11.34 24.57 19.78
CA GLU A 109 -11.01 25.99 19.63
C GLU A 109 -9.59 26.20 19.09
N GLU A 110 -8.62 25.45 19.58
CA GLU A 110 -7.23 25.51 19.09
C GLU A 110 -7.10 24.99 17.66
N TRP A 111 -7.77 23.87 17.33
CA TRP A 111 -7.83 23.38 15.96
C TRP A 111 -8.46 24.40 15.01
N ARG A 112 -9.55 25.05 15.42
CA ARG A 112 -10.19 26.10 14.62
C ARG A 112 -9.24 27.28 14.37
N ARG A 113 -8.45 27.66 15.38
CA ARG A 113 -7.45 28.73 15.24
C ARG A 113 -6.37 28.33 14.24
N LEU A 114 -5.81 27.13 14.33
CA LEU A 114 -4.76 26.67 13.41
C LEU A 114 -5.26 26.60 11.96
N VAL A 115 -6.46 26.05 11.73
CA VAL A 115 -7.07 26.04 10.39
C VAL A 115 -7.26 27.47 9.86
N TYR A 116 -7.68 28.40 10.71
CA TYR A 116 -7.81 29.80 10.32
C TYR A 116 -6.47 30.45 9.93
N GLU A 117 -5.40 30.13 10.66
CA GLU A 117 -4.03 30.59 10.34
C GLU A 117 -3.53 30.02 9.01
N GLU A 118 -3.79 28.74 8.72
CA GLU A 118 -3.47 28.11 7.43
C GLU A 118 -4.22 28.79 6.27
N LEU A 119 -5.50 29.12 6.45
CA LEU A 119 -6.28 29.84 5.44
C LEU A 119 -5.73 31.24 5.16
N GLN A 120 -5.18 31.93 6.17
CA GLN A 120 -4.58 33.25 6.01
C GLN A 120 -3.21 33.21 5.33
N THR A 121 -2.46 32.12 5.50
CA THR A 121 -1.10 31.95 4.97
C THR A 121 -1.08 31.27 3.60
N PHE A 122 -2.19 30.66 3.19
CA PHE A 122 -2.36 30.07 1.87
C PHE A 122 -2.04 31.09 0.75
N LYS A 123 -1.17 30.67 -0.17
CA LYS A 123 -0.85 31.43 -1.37
C LYS A 123 -1.35 30.63 -2.57
N PRO A 124 -2.27 31.17 -3.39
CA PRO A 124 -2.72 30.48 -4.58
C PRO A 124 -1.52 30.23 -5.52
N PRO A 125 -1.48 29.08 -6.21
CA PRO A 125 -0.45 28.84 -7.20
C PRO A 125 -0.55 29.88 -8.32
N GLU A 126 0.60 30.22 -8.92
CA GLU A 126 0.61 31.06 -10.12
C GLU A 126 -0.15 30.34 -11.24
N LEU A 127 -0.99 31.09 -11.96
CA LEU A 127 -1.69 30.56 -13.14
C LEU A 127 -0.72 30.61 -14.31
N GLU A 128 -0.45 29.46 -14.92
CA GLU A 128 0.26 29.35 -16.21
C GLU A 128 -0.58 29.88 -17.38
#